data_AF-A0ABD2WEU9-F1
#
_entry.id   AF-A0ABD2WEU9-F1
#
_cell.length_a   1.000
_cell.length_b   1.000
_cell.length_c   1.000
_cell.angle_alpha   90.00
_cell.angle_beta   90.00
_cell.angle_gamma   90.00
#
_symmetry.space_group_name_H-M   'P 1'
#
loop_
_entity.id
_entity.type
_entity.pdbx_description
1 polymer ?
#
loop_
_entity_poly.entity_id
_entity_poly.type
_entity_poly.pdbx_seq_one_letter_code
_entity_poly.pdbx_strand_id
1 'polypeptide(L)'
;MEADGYMMWLSVLVAQNNSHIIAAGHDCMPMVYKLDNAGKLSFATKLDNTQKKEAAGLTAMRKFQSLDRQARTEIHDSALDSIHQNTITCIRKLSNSRFSTSSLDGLLVVWDIKAPELMMNSLRIN
;
A
#
# COMPACT_ATOMS: atom_id res chain seq x y z
N MET A 1 5.48 -21.49 -18.30
CA MET A 1 5.80 -21.40 -16.87
C MET A 1 7.05 -20.57 -16.80
N GLU A 2 6.90 -19.28 -16.57
CA GLU A 2 8.03 -18.36 -16.45
C GLU A 2 7.81 -17.63 -15.13
N ALA A 3 8.44 -18.19 -14.11
CA ALA A 3 8.47 -17.67 -12.75
C ALA A 3 9.75 -16.85 -12.66
N ASP A 4 9.73 -15.65 -13.24
CA ASP A 4 10.83 -14.72 -13.10
C ASP A 4 10.77 -14.14 -11.69
N GLY A 5 11.75 -14.60 -10.90
CA GLY A 5 11.81 -14.46 -9.47
C GLY A 5 12.06 -13.03 -9.03
N TYR A 6 11.38 -12.65 -7.96
CA TYR A 6 11.94 -12.01 -6.76
C TYR A 6 10.83 -12.02 -5.69
N MET A 7 10.58 -13.20 -5.11
CA MET A 7 9.69 -13.33 -3.96
C MET A 7 10.50 -13.10 -2.67
N MET A 8 10.73 -11.84 -2.31
CA MET A 8 11.30 -11.47 -1.01
C MET A 8 10.15 -11.32 0.00
N TRP A 9 9.86 -12.39 0.75
CA TRP A 9 8.93 -12.36 1.88
C TRP A 9 9.50 -11.41 2.96
N LEU A 10 8.76 -10.55 3.68
CA LEU A 10 7.64 -10.91 4.57
C LEU A 10 6.83 -9.66 5.01
N SER A 11 5.59 -9.51 4.53
CA SER A 11 4.38 -9.38 5.38
C SER A 11 3.12 -9.70 4.55
N VAL A 12 2.56 -10.89 4.74
CA VAL A 12 1.28 -11.30 4.13
C VAL A 12 0.26 -11.46 5.24
N LEU A 13 -0.87 -10.75 5.16
CA LEU A 13 -2.06 -11.09 5.93
C LEU A 13 -3.24 -11.28 4.97
N VAL A 14 -3.83 -12.48 5.01
CA VAL A 14 -4.95 -12.89 4.15
C VAL A 14 -6.30 -12.48 4.76
N ALA A 15 -7.17 -12.02 3.86
CA ALA A 15 -8.62 -11.90 3.90
C ALA A 15 -9.26 -10.81 4.77
N GLN A 16 -9.60 -9.70 4.10
CA GLN A 16 -10.71 -8.86 4.52
C GLN A 16 -12.07 -9.54 4.19
N ASN A 17 -12.13 -10.40 3.14
CA ASN A 17 -13.25 -11.24 2.68
C ASN A 17 -12.74 -12.44 1.81
N ASN A 18 -13.58 -13.46 1.52
CA ASN A 18 -13.18 -14.76 0.92
C ASN A 18 -12.49 -14.72 -0.47
N SER A 19 -12.42 -13.56 -1.14
CA SER A 19 -11.91 -13.46 -2.51
C SER A 19 -10.81 -12.42 -2.71
N HIS A 20 -10.37 -11.72 -1.66
CA HIS A 20 -9.31 -10.71 -1.77
C HIS A 20 -8.22 -10.89 -0.70
N ILE A 21 -6.98 -10.71 -1.12
CA ILE A 21 -5.78 -10.81 -0.28
C ILE A 21 -5.03 -9.48 -0.34
N ILE A 22 -4.51 -9.05 0.81
CA ILE A 22 -3.66 -7.86 0.91
C ILE A 22 -2.25 -8.30 1.26
N ALA A 23 -1.28 -7.83 0.50
CA ALA A 23 0.14 -8.10 0.73
C ALA A 23 0.92 -6.79 0.77
N ALA A 24 1.97 -6.73 1.58
CA ALA A 24 2.85 -5.58 1.69
C ALA A 24 4.23 -6.02 2.18
N GLY A 25 5.25 -5.19 1.99
CA GLY A 25 6.59 -5.54 2.43
C GLY A 25 7.61 -4.48 2.00
N HIS A 26 8.65 -4.95 1.34
CA HIS A 26 9.79 -4.13 0.89
C HIS A 26 9.42 -3.09 -0.18
N ASP A 27 8.34 -3.31 -0.93
CA ASP A 27 7.80 -2.32 -1.86
C ASP A 27 7.20 -1.10 -1.16
N CYS A 28 7.11 -1.11 0.18
CA CYS A 28 6.59 0.00 1.00
C CYS A 28 5.14 0.39 0.65
N MET A 29 4.40 -0.50 -0.01
CA MET A 29 3.07 -0.22 -0.53
C MET A 29 2.16 -1.45 -0.38
N PRO A 30 0.94 -1.31 0.17
CA PRO A 30 -0.02 -2.41 0.20
C PRO A 30 -0.60 -2.68 -1.19
N MET A 31 -0.71 -3.95 -1.55
CA MET A 31 -1.26 -4.43 -2.81
C MET A 31 -2.41 -5.40 -2.58
N VAL A 32 -3.40 -5.36 -3.47
CA VAL A 32 -4.57 -6.23 -3.44
C VAL A 32 -4.50 -7.23 -4.56
N TYR A 33 -4.77 -8.48 -4.21
CA TYR A 33 -4.91 -9.58 -5.14
C TYR A 33 -6.31 -10.18 -5.02
N LYS A 34 -6.85 -10.66 -6.14
CA LYS A 34 -8.09 -11.42 -6.22
C LYS A 34 -7.76 -12.90 -6.27
N LEU A 35 -8.45 -13.68 -5.44
CA LEU A 35 -8.43 -15.13 -5.47
C LEU A 35 -9.73 -15.60 -6.12
N ASP A 36 -9.62 -16.31 -7.25
CA ASP A 36 -10.79 -16.90 -7.89
C ASP A 36 -11.22 -18.21 -7.22
N ASN A 37 -12.37 -18.74 -7.63
CA ASN A 37 -12.92 -19.99 -7.09
C ASN A 37 -12.04 -21.23 -7.44
N ALA A 38 -11.15 -21.11 -8.42
CA ALA A 38 -10.20 -22.16 -8.78
C ALA A 38 -8.88 -22.05 -7.99
N GLY A 39 -8.76 -21.08 -7.08
CA GLY A 39 -7.56 -20.84 -6.27
C GLY A 39 -6.46 -20.08 -7.00
N LYS A 40 -6.73 -19.49 -8.17
CA LYS A 40 -5.77 -18.69 -8.91
C LYS A 40 -5.75 -17.26 -8.36
N LEU A 41 -4.54 -16.78 -8.09
CA LEU A 41 -4.29 -15.41 -7.67
C LEU A 41 -4.10 -14.50 -8.89
N SER A 42 -4.70 -13.31 -8.86
CA SER A 42 -4.51 -12.26 -9.87
C SER A 42 -4.31 -10.90 -9.20
N PHE A 43 -3.36 -10.11 -9.70
CA PHE A 43 -3.14 -8.75 -9.19
C PHE A 43 -4.36 -7.88 -9.52
N ALA A 44 -4.90 -7.19 -8.51
CA ALA A 44 -6.02 -6.28 -8.68
C ALA A 44 -5.53 -4.83 -8.72
N THR A 45 -5.00 -4.34 -7.62
CA THR A 45 -4.59 -2.94 -7.54
C THR A 45 -3.59 -2.74 -6.40
N LYS A 46 -3.07 -1.53 -6.38
CA LYS A 46 -2.05 -1.01 -5.49
C LYS A 46 -2.78 0.07 -4.66
N LEU A 47 -2.74 -0.01 -3.32
CA LEU A 47 -3.60 0.82 -2.44
C LEU A 47 -3.02 2.19 -2.09
N ASP A 48 -1.78 2.49 -2.51
CA ASP A 48 -1.28 3.86 -2.40
C ASP A 48 -2.03 4.72 -3.41
N ASN A 49 -2.93 5.54 -2.88
CA ASN A 49 -3.68 6.50 -3.66
C ASN A 49 -2.95 7.84 -3.63
N THR A 50 -1.63 7.83 -3.83
CA THR A 50 -0.92 8.97 -4.42
C THR A 50 -1.40 9.10 -5.87
N GLN A 51 -2.67 9.43 -6.05
CA GLN A 51 -2.99 10.36 -7.11
C GLN A 51 -1.97 11.47 -6.94
N LYS A 52 -1.18 11.70 -7.98
CA LYS A 52 -0.44 12.93 -8.17
C LYS A 52 -1.47 14.05 -8.06
N LYS A 53 -1.81 14.46 -6.84
CA LYS A 53 -2.40 15.75 -6.57
C LYS A 53 -1.31 16.69 -7.01
N GLU A 54 -1.40 17.11 -8.27
CA GLU A 54 -0.54 18.12 -8.89
C GLU A 54 -0.11 19.10 -7.82
N ALA A 55 1.15 18.99 -7.37
CA ALA A 55 1.82 19.86 -6.41
C ALA A 55 0.88 20.65 -5.48
N ALA A 56 -0.12 19.99 -4.87
CA ALA A 56 -1.07 20.65 -3.99
C ALA A 56 -0.36 20.74 -2.64
N GLY A 57 0.63 21.63 -2.62
CA GLY A 57 1.56 21.99 -1.57
C GLY A 57 1.77 20.90 -0.52
N LEU A 58 2.93 20.23 -0.57
CA LEU A 58 3.59 19.88 0.68
C LEU A 58 3.71 21.19 1.47
N THR A 59 2.77 21.43 2.38
CA THR A 59 2.78 22.65 3.19
C THR A 59 4.10 22.71 3.94
N ALA A 60 4.62 23.92 4.16
CA ALA A 60 5.85 24.09 4.94
C ALA A 60 5.78 23.30 6.28
N MET A 61 4.59 23.23 6.89
CA MET A 61 4.32 22.43 8.09
C MET A 61 4.53 20.93 7.88
N ARG A 62 3.95 20.31 6.83
CA ARG A 62 4.15 18.87 6.56
C ARG A 62 5.62 18.56 6.29
N LYS A 63 6.30 19.46 5.58
CA LYS A 63 7.73 19.34 5.29
C LYS A 63 8.56 19.43 6.57
N PHE A 64 8.25 20.39 7.43
CA PHE A 64 8.93 20.57 8.72
C PHE A 64 8.71 19.38 9.66
N GLN A 65 7.47 18.88 9.76
CA GLN A 65 7.16 17.67 10.53
C GLN A 65 7.93 16.45 10.05
N SER A 66 8.10 16.29 8.73
CA SER A 66 8.89 15.19 8.16
C SER A 66 10.37 15.31 8.51
N LEU A 67 10.97 16.51 8.34
CA LEU A 67 12.37 16.77 8.68
C LEU A 67 12.65 16.52 10.17
N ASP A 68 11.78 17.05 11.05
CA ASP A 68 11.88 16.91 12.50
C ASP A 68 11.78 15.43 12.92
N ARG A 69 10.75 14.73 12.43
CA ARG A 69 10.54 13.31 12.71
C ARG A 69 11.70 12.43 12.28
N GLN A 70 12.31 12.72 11.14
CA GLN A 70 13.40 11.94 10.58
C GLN A 70 14.78 12.42 11.05
N ALA A 71 14.85 13.49 11.85
CA ALA A 71 16.07 14.18 12.25
C ALA A 71 17.00 14.50 11.06
N ARG A 72 16.41 14.95 9.93
CA ARG A 72 17.14 15.31 8.71
C ARG A 72 17.26 16.82 8.57
N THR A 73 18.43 17.29 8.15
CA THR A 73 18.71 18.72 7.89
C THR A 73 18.55 19.12 6.42
N GLU A 74 18.54 18.15 5.50
CA GLU A 74 18.47 18.38 4.05
C GLU A 74 17.30 17.62 3.40
N ILE A 75 16.79 18.19 2.32
CA ILE A 75 15.70 17.61 1.54
C ILE A 75 16.35 16.83 0.39
N HIS A 76 16.70 15.57 0.61
CA HIS A 76 17.07 14.67 -0.49
C HIS A 76 15.81 14.14 -1.19
N ASP A 77 15.84 14.05 -2.51
CA ASP A 77 14.77 13.55 -3.38
C ASP A 77 14.70 12.02 -3.44
N SER A 78 15.09 11.33 -2.37
CA SER A 78 15.06 9.87 -2.25
C SER A 78 13.74 9.34 -1.67
N ALA A 79 12.72 10.20 -1.59
CA ALA A 79 11.41 9.81 -1.09
C ALA A 79 10.72 8.89 -2.10
N LEU A 80 10.22 7.75 -1.63
CA LEU A 80 9.41 6.84 -2.42
C LEU A 80 8.06 7.50 -2.74
N ASP A 81 7.49 7.18 -3.90
CA ASP A 81 6.10 7.51 -4.24
C ASP A 81 5.14 6.54 -3.54
N SER A 82 5.26 6.49 -2.22
CA SER A 82 4.43 5.70 -1.32
C SER A 82 4.28 6.39 0.03
N ILE A 83 3.19 6.12 0.75
CA ILE A 83 2.99 6.66 2.10
C ILE A 83 4.08 6.15 3.05
N HIS A 84 4.41 4.86 2.99
CA HIS A 84 5.54 4.32 3.74
C HIS A 84 6.85 4.58 3.00
N GLN A 85 7.89 4.88 3.78
CA GLN A 85 9.24 5.20 3.29
C GLN A 85 10.24 4.11 3.69
N ASN A 86 9.75 3.00 4.23
CA ASN A 86 10.52 1.80 4.55
C ASN A 86 9.59 0.58 4.57
N THR A 87 10.18 -0.60 4.71
CA THR A 87 9.52 -1.90 4.68
C THR A 87 8.32 -1.97 5.63
N ILE A 88 7.17 -2.32 5.08
CA ILE A 88 5.97 -2.65 5.87
C ILE A 88 6.20 -4.01 6.52
N THR A 89 6.11 -4.07 7.84
CA THR A 89 6.40 -5.27 8.63
C THR A 89 5.15 -5.95 9.17
N CYS A 90 4.01 -5.25 9.20
CA CYS A 90 2.77 -5.80 9.74
C CYS A 90 1.57 -5.23 9.00
N ILE A 91 0.57 -6.09 8.77
CA ILE A 91 -0.76 -5.74 8.28
C ILE A 91 -1.77 -6.29 9.30
N ARG A 92 -2.75 -5.50 9.73
CA ARG A 92 -3.77 -5.93 10.68
C ARG A 92 -5.16 -5.50 10.22
N LYS A 93 -6.08 -6.46 10.10
CA LYS A 93 -7.50 -6.17 9.86
C LYS A 93 -8.07 -5.39 11.06
N LEU A 94 -8.76 -4.30 10.78
CA LEU A 94 -9.46 -3.48 11.78
C LEU A 94 -10.98 -3.69 11.70
N SER A 95 -11.52 -3.77 10.48
CA SER A 95 -12.93 -4.04 10.21
C SER A 95 -13.11 -4.68 8.84
N ASN A 96 -14.36 -4.87 8.38
CA ASN A 96 -14.65 -5.39 7.05
C ASN A 96 -14.24 -4.46 5.90
N SER A 97 -14.02 -3.18 6.18
CA SER A 97 -13.61 -2.18 5.18
C SER A 97 -12.28 -1.52 5.50
N ARG A 98 -11.61 -1.91 6.59
CA ARG A 98 -10.42 -1.21 7.09
C ARG A 98 -9.34 -2.16 7.56
N PHE A 99 -8.09 -1.78 7.31
CA PHE A 99 -6.91 -2.42 7.87
C PHE A 99 -5.86 -1.37 8.20
N SER A 100 -4.87 -1.76 9.01
CA SER A 100 -3.69 -0.94 9.27
C SER A 100 -2.42 -1.63 8.80
N THR A 101 -1.41 -0.81 8.54
CA THR A 101 -0.03 -1.23 8.29
C THR A 101 0.91 -0.56 9.29
N SER A 102 1.97 -1.26 9.69
CA SER A 102 3.11 -0.66 10.39
C SER A 102 4.41 -0.94 9.66
N SER A 103 5.33 0.02 9.66
CA SER A 103 6.60 -0.03 8.92
C SER A 103 7.79 0.40 9.79
N LEU A 104 8.99 0.04 9.34
CA LEU A 104 10.27 0.47 9.91
C LEU A 104 10.52 1.98 9.80
N ASP A 105 9.71 2.71 9.04
CA ASP A 105 9.67 4.19 9.06
C ASP A 105 8.97 4.77 10.31
N GLY A 106 8.50 3.88 11.20
CA GLY A 106 7.77 4.20 12.42
C GLY A 106 6.34 4.69 12.17
N LEU A 107 5.81 4.58 10.94
CA LEU A 107 4.42 4.95 10.63
C LEU A 107 3.50 3.77 10.93
N LEU A 108 2.35 4.11 11.49
CA LEU A 108 1.15 3.28 11.48
C LEU A 108 0.12 3.98 10.61
N VAL A 109 -0.32 3.34 9.54
CA VAL A 109 -1.26 3.90 8.56
C VAL A 109 -2.53 3.09 8.57
N VAL A 110 -3.69 3.76 8.53
CA VAL A 110 -5.00 3.11 8.41
C VAL A 110 -5.54 3.33 7.01
N TRP A 111 -5.97 2.25 6.38
CA TRP A 111 -6.46 2.20 5.02
C TRP A 111 -7.95 1.87 5.02
N ASP A 112 -8.72 2.57 4.19
CA ASP A 112 -10.12 2.29 3.94
C ASP A 112 -10.28 1.69 2.55
N ILE A 113 -10.71 0.43 2.47
CA ILE A 113 -10.98 -0.24 1.21
C ILE A 113 -12.41 0.10 0.78
N LYS A 114 -12.54 1.10 -0.09
CA LYS A 114 -13.84 1.39 -0.72
C LYS A 114 -14.09 0.35 -1.81
N ALA A 115 -15.24 -0.34 -1.73
CA ALA A 115 -15.70 -1.29 -2.75
C ALA A 115 -15.45 -0.86 -4.23
N PRO A 116 -15.64 0.41 -4.64
CA PRO A 116 -15.34 0.84 -6.01
C PRO A 116 -13.88 0.63 -6.43
N GLU A 117 -12.90 0.78 -5.56
CA GLU A 117 -11.47 0.60 -5.89
C GLU A 117 -11.10 -0.87 -6.16
N LEU A 118 -11.88 -1.81 -5.60
CA LEU A 118 -11.79 -3.23 -5.93
C LEU A 118 -12.58 -3.62 -7.19
N MET A 119 -13.61 -2.84 -7.53
CA MET A 119 -14.53 -3.08 -8.65
C MET A 119 -14.09 -2.43 -9.98
N MET A 120 -13.27 -1.38 -9.95
CA MET A 120 -12.94 -0.58 -11.14
C MET A 120 -12.15 -1.35 -12.22
N ASN A 121 -11.50 -2.47 -11.92
CA ASN A 121 -10.83 -3.29 -12.95
C ASN A 121 -11.75 -4.26 -13.71
N SER A 122 -13.04 -4.32 -13.35
CA SER A 122 -14.04 -5.16 -14.06
C SER A 122 -14.94 -4.39 -15.03
N LEU A 123 -14.80 -3.08 -15.16
CA LEU A 123 -15.55 -2.28 -16.12
C LEU A 123 -14.72 -2.03 -17.39
N ARG A 124 -14.74 -3.00 -18.32
CA ARG A 124 -14.51 -2.72 -19.74
C ARG A 124 -15.86 -2.35 -20.34
N ILE A 125 -16.03 -1.08 -20.68
CA ILE A 125 -17.15 -0.63 -21.50
C ILE A 125 -16.78 -0.98 -22.93
N ASN A 126 -17.52 -1.88 -23.55
CA ASN A 126 -17.48 -2.14 -25.00
C ASN A 126 -18.34 -1.11 -25.73
#